data_AF-Q4U9A8-F1
#
_entry.id   AF-Q4U9A8-F1
#
_cell.length_a   1.000
_cell.length_b   1.000
_cell.length_c   1.000
_cell.angle_alpha   90.00
_cell.angle_beta   90.00
_cell.angle_gamma   90.00
#
_symmetry.space_group_name_H-M   'P 1'
#
loop_
_entity.id
_entity.type
_entity.pdbx_description
1 polymer ?
#
loop_
_entity_poly.entity_id
_entity_poly.type
_entity_poly.pdbx_seq_one_letter_code
_entity_poly.pdbx_strand_id
1 'polypeptide(L)'
;MSFSFKTLFNRIKGGRVPTDGSPVMVYALGVLNFILFGFGTAISGIINGCTEDIAIGFMQFILPFVGWVWSVIWGFLMISDKFRDYKYQGSDATPIYDNV
;
A
#
# COMPACT_ATOMS: atom_id res chain seq x y z
N MET A 1 9.88 12.49 14.15
CA MET A 1 9.52 12.39 12.73
C MET A 1 9.04 13.76 12.28
N SER A 2 9.76 14.44 11.37
CA SER A 2 9.29 15.70 10.80
C SER A 2 8.28 15.37 9.70
N PHE A 3 7.00 15.61 9.97
CA PHE A 3 5.94 15.47 9.00
C PHE A 3 6.10 16.53 7.91
N SER A 4 6.33 16.11 6.66
CA SER A 4 6.51 17.02 5.53
C SER A 4 5.45 16.76 4.46
N PHE A 5 4.60 17.75 4.23
CA PHE A 5 3.58 17.73 3.18
C PHE A 5 4.18 17.46 1.79
N LYS A 6 5.43 17.89 1.53
CA LYS A 6 6.12 17.62 0.26
C LYS A 6 6.40 16.12 0.08
N THR A 7 6.80 15.42 1.14
CA THR A 7 7.06 13.98 1.10
C THR A 7 5.77 13.18 0.91
N LEU A 8 4.70 13.64 1.57
CA LEU A 8 3.37 13.06 1.48
C LEU A 8 2.78 13.22 0.07
N PHE A 9 2.88 14.43 -0.50
CA PHE A 9 2.45 14.70 -1.87
C PHE A 9 3.29 13.92 -2.90
N ASN A 10 4.61 13.79 -2.70
CA ASN A 10 5.45 12.96 -3.56
C ASN A 10 5.11 11.47 -3.46
N ARG A 11 4.74 10.96 -2.28
CA ARG A 11 4.26 9.57 -2.11
C ARG A 11 2.96 9.32 -2.84
N ILE A 12 2.01 10.24 -2.69
CA ILE A 12 0.74 10.24 -3.42
C ILE A 12 0.98 10.25 -4.93
N LYS A 13 1.78 11.20 -5.41
CA LYS A 13 2.08 11.37 -6.85
C LYS A 13 2.87 10.18 -7.40
N GLY A 14 3.74 9.59 -6.59
CA GLY A 14 4.53 8.42 -6.93
C GLY A 14 3.81 7.08 -6.74
N GLY A 15 2.56 7.08 -6.26
CA GLY A 15 1.81 5.84 -5.99
C GLY A 15 2.50 4.91 -5.00
N ARG A 16 3.35 5.44 -4.11
CA ARG A 16 4.09 4.64 -3.12
C ARG A 16 3.13 4.18 -2.03
N VAL A 17 2.65 2.95 -2.18
CA VAL A 17 1.76 2.28 -1.24
C VAL A 17 2.58 1.40 -0.28
N PRO A 18 2.16 1.28 0.98
CA PRO A 18 2.80 0.38 1.93
C PRO A 18 2.41 -1.07 1.62
N THR A 19 3.34 -1.81 1.01
CA THR A 19 3.22 -3.23 0.64
C THR A 19 4.10 -4.15 1.49
N ASP A 20 4.73 -3.62 2.52
CA ASP A 20 5.54 -4.37 3.47
C ASP A 20 4.66 -5.33 4.29
N GLY A 21 5.05 -6.61 4.30
CA GLY A 21 4.34 -7.69 5.00
C GLY A 21 3.99 -8.90 4.12
N SER A 22 3.22 -9.84 4.70
CA SER A 22 2.74 -11.03 3.98
C SER A 22 1.73 -10.64 2.88
N PRO A 23 1.74 -11.31 1.70
CA PRO A 23 0.80 -11.02 0.62
C PRO A 23 -0.66 -11.04 1.08
N VAL A 24 -1.03 -12.03 1.91
CA VAL A 24 -2.38 -12.17 2.47
C VAL A 24 -2.77 -10.95 3.31
N MET A 25 -1.82 -10.42 4.07
CA MET A 25 -2.02 -9.24 4.90
C MET A 25 -2.23 -7.99 4.03
N VAL A 26 -1.39 -7.77 3.02
CA VAL A 26 -1.54 -6.62 2.11
C VAL A 26 -2.86 -6.68 1.35
N TYR A 27 -3.30 -7.86 0.90
CA TYR A 27 -4.60 -8.03 0.26
C TYR A 27 -5.75 -7.75 1.22
N ALA A 28 -5.67 -8.25 2.46
CA ALA A 28 -6.67 -7.96 3.48
C ALA A 28 -6.75 -6.45 3.80
N LEU A 29 -5.61 -5.77 3.92
CA LEU A 29 -5.56 -4.32 4.15
C LEU A 29 -6.07 -3.53 2.95
N GLY A 30 -5.79 -3.98 1.72
CA GLY A 30 -6.35 -3.41 0.49
C GLY A 30 -7.88 -3.49 0.49
N VAL A 31 -8.45 -4.69 0.69
CA VAL A 31 -9.91 -4.91 0.81
C VAL A 31 -10.53 -4.09 1.93
N LEU A 32 -9.88 -4.04 3.10
CA LEU A 32 -10.31 -3.23 4.23
C LEU A 32 -10.34 -1.74 3.88
N ASN A 33 -9.37 -1.27 3.09
CA ASN A 33 -9.32 0.11 2.59
C ASN A 33 -10.57 0.45 1.76
N PHE A 34 -10.98 -0.44 0.85
CA PHE A 34 -12.18 -0.27 0.01
C PHE A 34 -13.48 -0.12 0.84
N ILE A 35 -13.58 -0.80 1.97
CA ILE A 35 -14.80 -0.84 2.81
C ILE A 35 -14.82 0.28 3.85
N LEU A 36 -13.68 0.56 4.48
CA LEU A 36 -13.55 1.51 5.60
C LEU A 36 -12.89 2.84 5.21
N PHE A 37 -12.93 3.21 3.93
CA PHE A 37 -12.58 4.55 3.42
C PHE A 37 -11.24 5.10 3.97
N GLY A 38 -10.15 4.34 3.83
CA GLY A 38 -8.81 4.77 4.25
C GLY A 38 -8.23 4.10 5.49
N PHE A 39 -9.03 3.31 6.22
CA PHE A 39 -8.56 2.55 7.38
C PHE A 39 -7.47 1.52 7.05
N GLY A 40 -7.56 0.87 5.88
CA GLY A 40 -6.53 -0.08 5.44
C GLY A 40 -5.17 0.60 5.28
N THR A 41 -5.16 1.78 4.66
CA THR A 41 -3.95 2.59 4.48
C THR A 41 -3.43 3.11 5.83
N ALA A 42 -4.31 3.58 6.71
CA ALA A 42 -3.92 4.04 8.04
C ALA A 42 -3.27 2.92 8.88
N ILE A 43 -3.88 1.74 8.89
CA ILE A 43 -3.35 0.56 9.62
C ILE A 43 -2.00 0.12 9.04
N SER A 44 -1.86 0.06 7.71
CA SER A 44 -0.56 -0.25 7.08
C SER A 44 0.52 0.77 7.42
N GLY A 45 0.17 2.05 7.55
CA GLY A 45 1.09 3.10 7.97
C GLY A 45 1.54 2.93 9.42
N ILE A 46 0.65 2.49 10.32
CA ILE A 46 1.00 2.18 11.71
C ILE A 46 1.96 0.99 11.78
N ILE A 47 1.68 -0.08 11.04
CA ILE A 47 2.52 -1.29 11.02
C ILE A 47 3.92 -0.99 10.48
N ASN A 48 4.01 -0.15 9.45
CA ASN A 48 5.28 0.21 8.80
C ASN A 48 5.94 1.47 9.39
N GLY A 49 5.38 2.04 10.45
CA GLY A 49 5.90 3.26 11.09
C GLY A 49 5.94 4.49 10.19
N CYS A 50 5.19 4.51 9.09
CA CYS A 50 5.16 5.59 8.11
C CYS A 50 4.02 6.57 8.41
N THR A 51 4.36 7.70 9.04
CA THR A 51 3.38 8.74 9.43
C THR A 51 2.65 9.34 8.24
N GLU A 52 3.28 9.34 7.06
CA GLU A 52 2.67 9.83 5.82
C GLU A 52 1.49 8.96 5.38
N ASP A 53 1.61 7.63 5.49
CA ASP A 53 0.56 6.70 5.08
C ASP A 53 -0.64 6.75 6.06
N ILE A 54 -0.36 6.98 7.35
CA ILE A 54 -1.38 7.25 8.36
C ILE A 54 -2.17 8.51 8.01
N ALA A 55 -1.47 9.59 7.62
CA ALA A 55 -2.10 10.84 7.24
C ALA A 55 -2.90 10.73 5.93
N ILE A 56 -2.44 9.92 4.97
CA ILE A 56 -3.20 9.63 3.74
C ILE A 56 -4.50 8.87 4.07
N GLY A 57 -4.44 7.88 4.97
CA GLY A 57 -5.64 7.18 5.44
C GLY A 57 -6.62 8.11 6.16
N PHE A 58 -6.12 9.04 6.98
CA PHE A 58 -6.96 10.06 7.64
C PHE A 58 -7.58 11.05 6.66
N MET A 59 -6.85 11.48 5.62
CA MET A 59 -7.39 12.35 4.56
C MET A 59 -8.49 11.66 3.75
N GLN A 60 -8.37 10.35 3.50
CA GLN A 60 -9.41 9.55 2.86
C GLN A 60 -10.68 9.46 3.71
N PHE A 61 -10.54 9.43 5.03
CA PHE A 61 -11.67 9.40 5.96
C PHE A 61 -12.45 10.73 6.00
N ILE A 62 -11.74 11.86 5.93
CA ILE A 62 -12.35 13.21 6.00
C ILE A 62 -13.15 13.54 4.73
N LEU A 63 -12.83 12.93 3.59
CA LEU A 63 -13.46 13.19 2.30
C LEU A 63 -14.37 12.02 1.89
N PRO A 64 -15.67 12.00 2.22
CA PRO A 64 -16.50 10.80 2.06
C PRO A 64 -16.65 10.32 0.61
N PHE A 65 -16.76 11.21 -0.39
CA PHE A 65 -16.87 10.81 -1.80
C PHE A 65 -15.52 10.75 -2.51
N VAL A 66 -14.69 11.78 -2.36
CA VAL A 66 -13.37 11.86 -3.01
C VAL A 66 -12.39 10.87 -2.37
N GLY A 67 -12.41 10.77 -1.04
CA GLY A 67 -11.62 9.82 -0.27
C GLY A 67 -12.02 8.38 -0.50
N TRP A 68 -13.28 8.08 -0.84
CA TRP A 68 -13.67 6.74 -1.28
C TRP A 68 -13.01 6.32 -2.59
N VAL A 69 -13.16 7.14 -3.64
CA VAL A 69 -12.53 6.88 -4.95
C VAL A 69 -11.01 6.78 -4.79
N TRP A 70 -10.44 7.63 -3.95
CA TRP A 70 -9.03 7.57 -3.60
C TRP A 70 -8.65 6.26 -2.89
N SER A 71 -9.47 5.81 -1.94
CA SER A 71 -9.29 4.56 -1.21
C SER A 71 -9.35 3.35 -2.11
N VAL A 72 -10.23 3.40 -3.12
CA VAL A 72 -10.37 2.38 -4.16
C VAL A 72 -9.08 2.28 -4.99
N ILE A 73 -8.55 3.41 -5.45
CA ILE A 73 -7.29 3.47 -6.22
C ILE A 73 -6.12 2.97 -5.37
N TRP A 74 -6.06 3.38 -4.09
CA TRP A 74 -5.00 2.95 -3.16
C TRP A 74 -5.04 1.47 -2.83
N GLY A 75 -6.24 0.90 -2.62
CA GLY A 75 -6.40 -0.54 -2.42
C GLY A 75 -5.98 -1.34 -3.65
N PHE A 76 -6.31 -0.86 -4.84
CA PHE A 76 -5.88 -1.50 -6.09
C PHE A 76 -4.36 -1.46 -6.29
N LEU A 77 -3.72 -0.34 -5.95
CA LEU A 77 -2.26 -0.20 -6.00
C LEU A 77 -1.56 -1.15 -5.02
N MET A 78 -2.05 -1.28 -3.77
CA MET A 78 -1.53 -2.27 -2.81
C MET A 78 -1.54 -3.68 -3.37
N ILE A 79 -2.68 -4.10 -3.95
CA ILE A 79 -2.83 -5.44 -4.51
C ILE A 79 -1.90 -5.62 -5.72
N SER A 80 -1.88 -4.65 -6.64
CA SER A 80 -1.12 -4.74 -7.89
C SER A 80 0.38 -4.75 -7.66
N ASP A 81 0.87 -3.89 -6.76
CA ASP A 81 2.30 -3.80 -6.46
C ASP A 81 2.77 -5.06 -5.71
N LYS A 82 1.97 -5.56 -4.75
CA LYS A 82 2.29 -6.82 -4.06
C LYS A 82 2.22 -8.04 -4.98
N PHE A 83 1.25 -8.08 -5.88
CA PHE A 83 1.13 -9.14 -6.88
C PHE A 83 2.34 -9.13 -7.83
N ARG A 84 2.81 -7.94 -8.22
CA ARG A 84 4.03 -7.78 -9.02
C ARG A 84 5.25 -8.31 -8.27
N ASP A 85 5.43 -7.94 -7.00
CA ASP A 85 6.52 -8.47 -6.18
C ASP A 85 6.50 -9.99 -6.08
N TYR A 86 5.31 -10.57 -5.84
CA TYR A 86 5.15 -12.03 -5.76
C TYR A 86 5.55 -12.72 -7.07
N LYS A 87 5.22 -12.12 -8.22
CA LYS A 87 5.56 -12.65 -9.54
C LYS A 87 7.06 -12.61 -9.85
N TYR A 88 7.75 -11.54 -9.46
CA TYR A 88 9.20 -11.42 -9.63
C TYR A 88 9.96 -12.31 -8.64
N GLN A 89 9.54 -12.33 -7.38
CA GLN A 89 10.15 -13.18 -6.36
C GLN A 89 10.02 -14.69 -6.67
N GLY A 90 8.95 -15.10 -7.38
CA GLY A 90 8.81 -16.45 -7.91
C GLY A 90 9.64 -16.75 -9.17
N SER A 91 10.05 -15.73 -9.93
CA SER A 91 10.91 -15.88 -11.12
C SER A 91 12.39 -15.98 -10.75
N ASP A 92 12.81 -15.34 -9.66
CA ASP A 92 14.18 -15.41 -9.13
C ASP A 92 14.45 -16.69 -8.30
N ALA A 93 13.41 -17.48 -7.99
CA ALA A 93 13.54 -18.75 -7.27
C ALA A 93 14.08 -19.91 -8.13
N THR A 94 14.47 -19.65 -9.38
CA THR A 94 15.25 -20.61 -10.18
C THR A 94 16.55 -19.97 -10.69
N PRO A 95 17.64 -20.04 -9.92
CA PRO A 95 18.85 -20.59 -10.49
C PRO A 95 18.62 -22.11 -10.58
N ILE A 96 18.12 -22.58 -11.74
CA ILE A 96 18.48 -23.92 -12.16
C ILE A 96 20.00 -23.84 -12.30
N TYR A 97 20.72 -24.24 -11.26
CA TYR A 97 22.09 -24.65 -11.43
C TYR A 97 21.99 -25.87 -12.35
N ASP A 98 22.16 -25.61 -13.64
CA ASP A 98 22.70 -26.54 -14.61
C ASP A 98 24.03 -27.08 -14.04
N ASN A 99 23.94 -28.08 -13.17
CA ASN A 99 25.05 -28.88 -12.67
C ASN A 99 24.48 -30.23 -12.21
N VAL A 100 24.26 -31.16 -13.14
CA VAL A 100 24.84 -32.53 -13.23
C VAL A 100 24.45 -33.11 -14.58
#